data_AF-A0AAE0GM34-F1
#
_entry.id   AF-A0AAE0GM34-F1
#
_cell.length_a   1.000
_cell.length_b   1.000
_cell.length_c   1.000
_cell.angle_alpha   90.00
_cell.angle_beta   90.00
_cell.angle_gamma   90.00
#
_symmetry.space_group_name_H-M   'P 1'
#
loop_
_entity.id
_entity.type
_entity.pdbx_description
1 polymer ?
#
loop_
_entity_poly.entity_id
_entity_poly.type
_entity_poly.pdbx_seq_one_letter_code
_entity_poly.pdbx_strand_id
1 'polypeptide(L)'
;MSNPFETPSPNPFETPGETTPAEVTPAPDVRKPNPNFTGKKNDFSELMVKMQTIYKEKILPVEQKHKYDQFYSPHWSDADFEAKPMVLLLGQYSVGKTSFIRHMIGKDFPGLNIGPEPTTDRVIAIHYGDVERTTPGNVLSVSPKLPYRGLERFGTGFLSRFEGSEVRAKILEDITFVDTPGILAGEKQRVNRQYDFNEVIGWFAQRADRILLFFDANKLDVSDEFKEVLVSLTDHGNKLRVVLNKADQLSNQQFIKVHGALMWSLSRVIRSPEAVRVYPGSFWDTPMRASCDMQGLLESEMADFYKDLTEIPRYATQRKVDELLKRIKRVKVHSCLIAHLKKEMPKMWGSQERQKELIKNIREEMNKVRLEHNLPVADFPLPDELVQKLEGRDFNTFEKWSDRKMKDLETAMSKDIPDVLQKYSAELQL
;
A
#
# COMPACT_ATOMS: atom_id res chain seq x y z
N MET A 1 -74.01 -26.23 -60.08
CA MET A 1 -74.65 -27.10 -59.06
C MET A 1 -73.71 -28.27 -58.87
N SER A 2 -72.92 -28.22 -57.79
CA SER A 2 -71.73 -29.06 -57.62
C SER A 2 -71.79 -29.66 -56.21
N ASN A 3 -71.55 -30.96 -56.14
CA ASN A 3 -71.75 -31.82 -54.97
C ASN A 3 -70.85 -31.46 -53.76
N PRO A 4 -71.31 -31.74 -52.52
CA PRO A 4 -70.59 -31.46 -51.28
C PRO A 4 -69.75 -32.68 -50.80
N PHE A 5 -68.88 -32.43 -49.81
CA PHE A 5 -67.97 -33.33 -49.08
C PHE A 5 -66.57 -33.53 -49.68
N GLU A 6 -65.64 -32.70 -49.21
CA GLU A 6 -64.32 -33.17 -48.73
C GLU A 6 -63.74 -32.11 -47.77
N THR A 7 -63.63 -32.47 -46.50
CA THR A 7 -62.97 -31.70 -45.44
C THR A 7 -61.46 -31.89 -45.52
N PRO A 8 -60.62 -30.84 -45.46
CA PRO A 8 -59.18 -31.01 -45.45
C PRO A 8 -58.68 -31.41 -44.05
N SER A 9 -57.80 -32.41 -44.00
CA SER A 9 -57.08 -32.87 -42.82
C SER A 9 -56.19 -31.78 -42.21
N PRO A 10 -56.03 -31.72 -40.87
CA PRO A 10 -55.19 -30.73 -40.21
C PRO A 10 -53.69 -31.04 -40.38
N ASN A 11 -52.92 -29.98 -40.59
CA ASN A 11 -51.48 -29.96 -40.74
C ASN A 11 -50.80 -30.28 -39.38
N PRO A 12 -49.89 -31.27 -39.26
CA PRO A 12 -49.36 -31.68 -37.95
C PRO A 12 -48.15 -30.87 -37.46
N PHE A 13 -47.94 -29.65 -37.96
CA PHE A 13 -46.84 -28.78 -37.55
C PHE A 13 -47.29 -27.33 -37.35
N GLU A 14 -48.09 -27.10 -36.31
CA GLU A 14 -48.21 -25.78 -35.67
C GLU A 14 -47.69 -25.90 -34.24
N THR A 15 -46.47 -25.42 -34.02
CA THR A 15 -45.89 -25.23 -32.68
C THR A 15 -46.55 -24.00 -32.01
N PRO A 16 -46.94 -24.08 -30.73
CA PRO A 16 -47.52 -22.94 -30.01
C PRO A 16 -46.50 -21.81 -29.85
N GLY A 17 -46.98 -20.57 -29.92
CA GLY A 17 -46.16 -19.37 -29.84
C GLY A 17 -45.20 -19.34 -28.65
N GLU A 18 -43.94 -19.02 -28.94
CA GLU A 18 -42.93 -18.70 -27.94
C GLU A 18 -43.34 -17.43 -27.20
N THR A 19 -43.91 -17.60 -26.01
CA THR A 19 -43.84 -16.58 -24.97
C THR A 19 -42.38 -16.49 -24.55
N THR A 20 -41.72 -15.39 -24.90
CA THR A 20 -40.40 -15.01 -24.39
C THR A 20 -40.42 -15.13 -22.86
N PRO A 21 -39.53 -15.93 -22.23
CA PRO A 21 -39.41 -15.92 -20.79
C PRO A 21 -38.97 -14.52 -20.39
N ALA A 22 -39.74 -13.86 -19.52
CA ALA A 22 -39.28 -12.67 -18.83
C ALA A 22 -37.88 -12.95 -18.28
N GLU A 23 -36.93 -12.12 -18.65
CA GLU A 23 -35.54 -12.19 -18.22
C GLU A 23 -35.53 -12.07 -16.69
N VAL A 24 -35.54 -13.22 -16.02
CA VAL A 24 -35.38 -13.30 -14.57
C VAL A 24 -33.94 -12.90 -14.32
N THR A 25 -33.70 -11.62 -14.05
CA THR A 25 -32.46 -11.18 -13.43
C THR A 25 -32.21 -12.10 -12.23
N PRO A 26 -31.11 -12.87 -12.21
CA PRO A 26 -30.84 -13.76 -11.09
C PRO A 26 -30.78 -12.90 -9.83
N ALA A 27 -31.50 -13.33 -8.80
CA ALA A 27 -31.39 -12.71 -7.49
C ALA A 27 -29.91 -12.68 -7.08
N PRO A 28 -29.42 -11.58 -6.47
CA PRO A 28 -28.02 -11.50 -6.07
C PRO A 28 -27.67 -12.69 -5.16
N ASP A 29 -26.64 -13.43 -5.56
CA ASP A 29 -26.13 -14.58 -4.79
C ASP A 29 -25.63 -14.10 -3.42
N VAL A 30 -26.36 -14.48 -2.38
CA VAL A 30 -26.13 -14.13 -0.97
C VAL A 30 -24.80 -14.72 -0.43
N ARG A 31 -24.08 -15.52 -1.22
CA ARG A 31 -22.85 -16.24 -0.79
C ARG A 31 -21.54 -15.63 -1.25
N LYS A 32 -21.54 -14.50 -1.95
CA LYS A 32 -20.32 -13.73 -2.15
C LYS A 32 -20.18 -12.78 -0.97
N PRO A 33 -19.19 -12.95 -0.07
CA PRO A 33 -18.75 -11.82 0.74
C PRO A 33 -18.21 -10.81 -0.26
N ASN A 34 -19.06 -9.88 -0.68
CA ASN A 34 -18.61 -8.60 -1.17
C ASN A 34 -18.35 -7.82 0.12
N PRO A 35 -17.12 -7.80 0.67
CA PRO A 35 -16.81 -6.85 1.73
C PRO A 35 -17.41 -5.51 1.31
N ASN A 36 -18.16 -4.89 2.21
CA ASN A 36 -18.89 -3.65 1.95
C ASN A 36 -17.91 -2.48 1.72
N PHE A 37 -17.09 -2.56 0.67
CA PHE A 37 -16.37 -1.44 0.07
C PHE A 37 -17.45 -0.53 -0.46
N THR A 38 -17.68 0.58 0.25
CA THR A 38 -18.90 1.35 0.03
C THR A 38 -18.82 2.18 -1.24
N GLY A 39 -17.62 2.42 -1.80
CA GLY A 39 -17.41 3.19 -3.04
C GLY A 39 -18.11 4.56 -3.02
N LYS A 40 -18.53 5.01 -1.83
CA LYS A 40 -18.96 6.39 -1.64
C LYS A 40 -17.70 7.23 -1.74
N LYS A 41 -17.81 8.47 -2.20
CA LYS A 41 -16.74 9.46 -2.04
C LYS A 41 -16.34 9.43 -0.56
N ASN A 42 -15.24 8.74 -0.27
CA ASN A 42 -14.88 8.43 1.10
C ASN A 42 -14.57 9.75 1.77
N ASP A 43 -15.12 9.95 2.97
CA ASP A 43 -14.79 11.09 3.81
C ASP A 43 -13.26 11.21 4.01
N PHE A 44 -12.53 10.07 3.97
CA PHE A 44 -11.07 9.99 3.89
C PHE A 44 -10.45 10.75 2.70
N SER A 45 -11.05 10.70 1.52
CA SER A 45 -10.56 11.45 0.35
C SER A 45 -10.74 12.96 0.55
N GLU A 46 -11.86 13.40 1.13
CA GLU A 46 -12.07 14.82 1.45
C GLU A 46 -11.11 15.30 2.53
N LEU A 47 -10.88 14.49 3.58
CA LEU A 47 -9.87 14.71 4.60
C LEU A 47 -8.49 14.90 3.98
N MET A 48 -8.07 14.00 3.08
CA MET A 48 -6.75 14.08 2.43
C MET A 48 -6.61 15.31 1.54
N VAL A 49 -7.66 15.75 0.85
CA VAL A 49 -7.65 17.01 0.07
C VAL A 49 -7.45 18.23 0.97
N LYS A 50 -8.06 18.26 2.16
CA LYS A 50 -7.85 19.33 3.14
C LYS A 50 -6.43 19.33 3.70
N MET A 51 -5.91 18.14 4.04
CA MET A 51 -4.53 17.99 4.49
C MET A 51 -3.52 18.43 3.42
N GLN A 52 -3.76 18.09 2.15
CA GLN A 52 -2.96 18.54 1.01
C GLN A 52 -3.00 20.06 0.86
N THR A 53 -4.18 20.68 1.03
CA THR A 53 -4.35 22.13 0.97
C THR A 53 -3.53 22.82 2.06
N ILE A 54 -3.68 22.36 3.32
CA ILE A 54 -2.90 22.87 4.45
C ILE A 54 -1.39 22.73 4.16
N TYR A 55 -0.95 21.56 3.70
CA TYR A 55 0.45 21.31 3.36
C TYR A 55 0.97 22.31 2.30
N LYS A 56 0.28 22.44 1.17
CA LYS A 56 0.69 23.32 0.07
C LYS A 56 0.72 24.79 0.48
N GLU A 57 -0.24 25.25 1.27
CA GLU A 57 -0.37 26.65 1.64
C GLU A 57 0.56 27.06 2.79
N LYS A 58 0.75 26.19 3.79
CA LYS A 58 1.39 26.56 5.06
C LYS A 58 2.71 25.85 5.33
N ILE A 59 2.92 24.63 4.83
CA ILE A 59 4.09 23.81 5.16
C ILE A 59 5.13 23.87 4.05
N LEU A 60 4.72 23.59 2.80
CA LEU A 60 5.60 23.57 1.63
C LEU A 60 6.41 24.86 1.43
N PRO A 61 5.85 26.08 1.63
CA PRO A 61 6.62 27.31 1.49
C PRO A 61 7.73 27.47 2.55
N VAL A 62 7.63 26.76 3.68
CA VAL A 62 8.67 26.73 4.72
C VAL A 62 9.73 25.69 4.40
N GLU A 63 9.31 24.52 3.91
CA GLU A 63 10.23 23.49 3.41
C GLU A 63 11.14 24.02 2.31
N GLN A 64 10.56 24.68 1.30
CA GLN A 64 11.30 25.25 0.18
C GLN A 64 12.26 26.36 0.63
N LYS A 65 11.80 27.24 1.53
CA LYS A 65 12.62 28.34 2.03
C LYS A 65 13.87 27.85 2.77
N HIS A 66 13.74 26.80 3.58
CA HIS A 66 14.85 26.25 4.36
C HIS A 66 15.47 25.00 3.72
N LYS A 67 15.19 24.75 2.43
CA LYS A 67 15.79 23.65 1.63
C LYS A 67 15.64 22.28 2.29
N TYR A 68 14.48 22.00 2.89
CA TYR A 68 14.23 20.79 3.68
C TYR A 68 14.50 19.49 2.89
N ASP A 69 14.16 19.48 1.61
CA ASP A 69 14.39 18.39 0.66
C ASP A 69 15.86 17.99 0.53
N GLN A 70 16.78 18.94 0.73
CA GLN A 70 18.21 18.69 0.65
C GLN A 70 18.78 18.04 1.92
N PHE A 71 18.05 18.08 3.03
CA PHE A 71 18.49 17.54 4.32
C PHE A 71 17.76 16.25 4.70
N TYR A 72 16.49 16.11 4.35
CA TYR A 72 15.69 14.99 4.82
C TYR A 72 15.06 14.22 3.68
N SER A 73 13.93 14.69 3.17
CA SER A 73 13.16 13.95 2.18
C SER A 73 12.49 14.92 1.21
N PRO A 74 12.22 14.47 -0.04
CA PRO A 74 11.55 15.29 -1.04
C PRO A 74 10.23 15.90 -0.53
N HIS A 75 9.81 16.99 -1.17
CA HIS A 75 8.49 17.55 -0.94
C HIS A 75 7.41 16.55 -1.33
N TRP A 76 6.32 16.53 -0.56
CA TRP A 76 5.17 15.70 -0.92
C TRP A 76 4.51 16.26 -2.18
N SER A 77 4.33 15.38 -3.15
CA SER A 77 3.62 15.61 -4.39
C SER A 77 2.13 15.31 -4.22
N ASP A 78 1.33 15.66 -5.22
CA ASP A 78 -0.10 15.35 -5.23
C ASP A 78 -0.37 13.85 -5.17
N ALA A 79 0.49 13.06 -5.83
CA ALA A 79 0.45 11.61 -5.78
C ALA A 79 0.66 11.06 -4.36
N ASP A 80 1.42 11.72 -3.48
CA ASP A 80 1.62 11.24 -2.10
C ASP A 80 0.34 11.34 -1.26
N PHE A 81 -0.44 12.40 -1.49
CA PHE A 81 -1.76 12.58 -0.85
C PHE A 81 -2.81 11.65 -1.47
N GLU A 82 -2.86 11.59 -2.81
CA GLU A 82 -3.87 10.86 -3.58
C GLU A 82 -3.62 9.35 -3.66
N ALA A 83 -2.40 8.87 -3.38
CA ALA A 83 -2.07 7.46 -3.46
C ALA A 83 -3.00 6.62 -2.57
N LYS A 84 -3.69 5.67 -3.20
CA LYS A 84 -4.52 4.72 -2.48
C LYS A 84 -3.65 3.75 -1.69
N PRO A 85 -4.16 3.24 -0.56
CA PRO A 85 -3.48 2.22 0.22
C PRO A 85 -3.10 1.01 -0.64
N MET A 86 -1.90 0.50 -0.43
CA MET A 86 -1.36 -0.61 -1.23
C MET A 86 -1.39 -1.93 -0.46
N VAL A 87 -1.93 -2.97 -1.09
CA VAL A 87 -1.93 -4.34 -0.59
C VAL A 87 -0.97 -5.17 -1.44
N LEU A 88 0.17 -5.55 -0.86
CA LEU A 88 1.20 -6.35 -1.52
C LEU A 88 0.95 -7.84 -1.27
N LEU A 89 0.89 -8.65 -2.32
CA LEU A 89 0.73 -10.09 -2.21
C LEU A 89 2.05 -10.79 -2.47
N LEU A 90 2.48 -11.63 -1.53
CA LEU A 90 3.69 -12.45 -1.63
C LEU A 90 3.34 -13.91 -1.36
N GLY A 91 4.10 -14.83 -1.93
CA GLY A 91 3.93 -16.26 -1.71
C GLY A 91 4.43 -17.08 -2.88
N GLN A 92 4.54 -18.39 -2.65
CA GLN A 92 5.05 -19.33 -3.63
C GLN A 92 4.17 -19.44 -4.90
N TYR A 93 4.61 -20.29 -5.81
CA TYR A 93 3.85 -20.62 -7.01
C TYR A 93 2.53 -21.33 -6.69
N SER A 94 1.47 -21.01 -7.45
CA SER A 94 0.15 -21.67 -7.37
C SER A 94 -0.55 -21.64 -6.00
N VAL A 95 -0.15 -20.75 -5.09
CA VAL A 95 -0.80 -20.56 -3.77
C VAL A 95 -2.10 -19.75 -3.83
N GLY A 96 -2.44 -19.18 -4.99
CA GLY A 96 -3.73 -18.51 -5.23
C GLY A 96 -3.75 -16.98 -5.11
N LYS A 97 -2.60 -16.29 -5.19
CA LYS A 97 -2.51 -14.81 -5.12
C LYS A 97 -3.40 -14.12 -6.17
N THR A 98 -3.20 -14.47 -7.43
CA THR A 98 -3.93 -13.91 -8.56
C THR A 98 -5.42 -14.29 -8.52
N SER A 99 -5.74 -15.54 -8.16
CA SER A 99 -7.13 -16.00 -7.98
C SER A 99 -7.84 -15.24 -6.87
N PHE A 100 -7.14 -14.94 -5.77
CA PHE A 100 -7.67 -14.12 -4.69
C PHE A 100 -7.97 -12.69 -5.16
N ILE A 101 -7.06 -12.04 -5.89
CA ILE A 101 -7.31 -10.69 -6.42
C ILE A 101 -8.54 -10.69 -7.33
N ARG A 102 -8.64 -11.67 -8.24
CA ARG A 102 -9.81 -11.87 -9.10
C ARG A 102 -11.10 -12.05 -8.28
N HIS A 103 -11.06 -12.85 -7.23
CA HIS A 103 -12.19 -13.06 -6.31
C HIS A 103 -12.62 -11.75 -5.65
N MET A 104 -11.66 -10.96 -5.14
CA MET A 104 -11.92 -9.66 -4.51
C MET A 104 -12.47 -8.61 -5.47
N ILE A 105 -11.99 -8.61 -6.72
CA ILE A 105 -12.46 -7.71 -7.78
C ILE A 105 -13.84 -8.15 -8.30
N GLY A 106 -14.16 -9.44 -8.22
CA GLY A 106 -15.40 -10.05 -8.69
C GLY A 106 -15.46 -10.26 -10.20
N LYS A 107 -14.36 -10.00 -10.92
CA LYS A 107 -14.20 -10.20 -12.38
C LYS A 107 -12.73 -10.33 -12.75
N ASP A 108 -12.49 -10.72 -14.01
CA ASP A 108 -11.16 -10.75 -14.60
C ASP A 108 -10.61 -9.33 -14.80
N PHE A 109 -9.29 -9.21 -14.88
CA PHE A 109 -8.61 -7.93 -15.10
C PHE A 109 -7.52 -8.07 -16.18
N PRO A 110 -7.15 -6.98 -16.88
CA PRO A 110 -6.11 -7.04 -17.91
C PRO A 110 -4.76 -7.54 -17.37
N GLY A 111 -4.07 -8.41 -18.13
CA GLY A 111 -2.80 -9.02 -17.70
C GLY A 111 -2.97 -10.22 -16.76
N LEU A 112 -4.20 -10.64 -16.48
CA LEU A 112 -4.51 -11.85 -15.70
C LEU A 112 -4.06 -13.12 -16.44
N ASN A 113 -3.15 -13.88 -15.83
CA ASN A 113 -2.80 -15.22 -16.29
C ASN A 113 -2.91 -16.22 -15.12
N ILE A 114 -3.98 -17.01 -15.08
CA ILE A 114 -4.17 -18.08 -14.09
C ILE A 114 -3.91 -19.42 -14.75
N GLY A 115 -2.95 -20.19 -14.24
CA GLY A 115 -2.68 -21.55 -14.69
C GLY A 115 -1.88 -22.37 -13.66
N PRO A 116 -1.79 -23.69 -13.87
CA PRO A 116 -1.02 -24.59 -13.01
C PRO A 116 0.50 -24.45 -13.20
N GLU A 117 0.96 -23.95 -14.34
CA GLU A 117 2.36 -23.66 -14.67
C GLU A 117 2.77 -22.24 -14.26
N PRO A 118 4.06 -21.86 -14.36
CA PRO A 118 4.50 -20.50 -14.12
C PRO A 118 3.89 -19.40 -15.02
N THR A 119 2.65 -18.99 -14.75
CA THR A 119 1.88 -17.99 -15.52
C THR A 119 2.17 -16.52 -15.20
N THR A 120 2.48 -16.16 -13.96
CA THR A 120 2.83 -14.78 -13.55
C THR A 120 4.35 -14.64 -13.39
N ASP A 121 4.99 -13.99 -14.36
CA ASP A 121 6.41 -13.63 -14.38
C ASP A 121 6.65 -12.12 -14.17
N ARG A 122 5.57 -11.35 -14.00
CA ARG A 122 5.56 -9.89 -13.84
C ARG A 122 5.03 -9.47 -12.47
N VAL A 123 5.52 -8.35 -11.98
CA VAL A 123 4.84 -7.61 -10.90
C VAL A 123 3.72 -6.81 -11.55
N ILE A 124 2.49 -6.97 -11.07
CA ILE A 124 1.31 -6.31 -11.63
C ILE A 124 0.69 -5.41 -10.55
N ALA A 125 0.63 -4.11 -10.82
CA ALA A 125 -0.08 -3.14 -10.00
C ALA A 125 -1.52 -2.97 -10.50
N ILE A 126 -2.48 -3.60 -9.83
CA ILE A 126 -3.91 -3.54 -10.17
C ILE A 126 -4.56 -2.37 -9.43
N HIS A 127 -4.99 -1.37 -10.18
CA HIS A 127 -5.59 -0.14 -9.65
C HIS A 127 -6.86 0.23 -10.42
N TYR A 128 -7.64 1.13 -9.83
CA TYR A 128 -8.87 1.61 -10.47
C TYR A 128 -8.54 2.39 -11.75
N GLY A 129 -9.29 2.10 -12.82
CA GLY A 129 -9.38 2.94 -14.00
C GLY A 129 -10.76 2.80 -14.64
N ASP A 130 -11.26 3.88 -15.24
CA ASP A 130 -12.57 3.87 -15.91
C ASP A 130 -12.57 3.01 -17.18
N VAL A 131 -11.38 2.84 -17.79
CA VAL A 131 -11.16 2.05 -18.99
C VAL A 131 -10.20 0.91 -18.66
N GLU A 132 -10.58 -0.31 -19.01
CA GLU A 132 -9.74 -1.48 -18.80
C GLU A 132 -8.54 -1.45 -19.75
N ARG A 133 -7.32 -1.40 -19.19
CA ARG A 133 -6.09 -1.39 -19.98
C ARG A 133 -4.89 -1.88 -19.18
N THR A 134 -3.84 -2.27 -19.90
CA THR A 134 -2.51 -2.49 -19.33
C THR A 134 -1.60 -1.31 -19.66
N THR A 135 -0.75 -0.94 -18.71
CA THR A 135 0.24 0.12 -18.86
C THR A 135 1.63 -0.44 -18.54
N PRO A 136 2.60 -0.40 -19.46
CA PRO A 136 3.94 -0.92 -19.23
C PRO A 136 4.70 -0.17 -18.12
N GLY A 137 5.57 -0.87 -17.40
CA GLY A 137 6.34 -0.33 -16.28
C GLY A 137 7.18 0.91 -16.59
N ASN A 138 7.78 0.98 -17.79
CA ASN A 138 8.52 2.17 -18.25
C ASN A 138 7.65 3.42 -18.34
N VAL A 139 6.35 3.26 -18.64
CA VAL A 139 5.39 4.38 -18.71
C VAL A 139 4.91 4.74 -17.30
N LEU A 140 4.69 3.73 -16.45
CA LEU A 140 4.31 3.95 -15.06
C LEU A 140 5.37 4.70 -14.26
N SER A 141 6.65 4.43 -14.51
CA SER A 141 7.75 5.03 -13.78
C SER A 141 7.90 6.53 -14.05
N VAL A 142 7.47 7.01 -15.21
CA VAL A 142 7.50 8.45 -15.54
C VAL A 142 6.19 9.17 -15.21
N SER A 143 5.16 8.45 -14.77
CA SER A 143 3.85 9.04 -14.50
C SER A 143 3.87 9.89 -13.23
N PRO A 144 3.50 11.19 -13.30
CA PRO A 144 3.42 12.05 -12.12
C PRO A 144 2.20 11.74 -11.24
N LYS A 145 1.23 10.97 -11.75
CA LYS A 145 -0.02 10.65 -11.07
C LYS A 145 0.04 9.36 -10.26
N LEU A 146 1.09 8.56 -10.43
CA LEU A 146 1.21 7.24 -9.81
C LEU A 146 2.47 7.16 -8.95
N PRO A 147 2.43 6.41 -7.82
CA PRO A 147 3.52 6.36 -6.86
C PRO A 147 4.69 5.46 -7.31
N TYR A 148 4.92 5.29 -8.61
CA TYR A 148 5.85 4.30 -9.18
C TYR A 148 7.17 4.89 -9.69
N ARG A 149 7.35 6.22 -9.60
CA ARG A 149 8.57 6.89 -10.07
C ARG A 149 9.86 6.38 -9.42
N GLY A 150 9.78 5.99 -8.16
CA GLY A 150 10.92 5.41 -7.46
C GLY A 150 11.42 4.08 -8.03
N LEU A 151 10.66 3.41 -8.92
CA LEU A 151 11.05 2.15 -9.54
C LEU A 151 12.09 2.32 -10.67
N GLU A 152 12.33 3.54 -11.16
CA GLU A 152 13.35 3.81 -12.20
C GLU A 152 14.75 3.35 -11.78
N ARG A 153 15.05 3.37 -10.48
CA ARG A 153 16.32 2.92 -9.91
C ARG A 153 16.66 1.44 -10.22
N PHE A 154 15.65 0.62 -10.49
CA PHE A 154 15.82 -0.81 -10.78
C PHE A 154 16.10 -1.07 -12.26
N GLY A 155 16.10 -0.03 -13.09
CA GLY A 155 16.46 -0.09 -14.50
C GLY A 155 15.45 -0.82 -15.38
N THR A 156 15.77 -0.88 -16.68
CA THR A 156 14.90 -1.45 -17.71
C THR A 156 14.66 -2.95 -17.54
N GLY A 157 15.60 -3.68 -16.93
CA GLY A 157 15.46 -5.10 -16.61
C GLY A 157 14.20 -5.37 -15.78
N PHE A 158 14.02 -4.66 -14.66
CA PHE A 158 12.81 -4.76 -13.84
C PHE A 158 11.60 -4.11 -14.52
N LEU A 159 11.73 -2.89 -15.06
CA LEU A 159 10.59 -2.16 -15.62
C LEU A 159 9.92 -2.90 -16.80
N SER A 160 10.67 -3.73 -17.53
CA SER A 160 10.13 -4.63 -18.57
C SER A 160 9.26 -5.77 -18.02
N ARG A 161 9.39 -6.07 -16.72
CA ARG A 161 8.64 -7.08 -15.94
C ARG A 161 7.69 -6.45 -14.93
N PHE A 162 7.46 -5.14 -15.02
CA PHE A 162 6.47 -4.42 -14.24
C PHE A 162 5.33 -3.96 -15.15
N GLU A 163 4.10 -4.11 -14.69
CA GLU A 163 2.92 -3.73 -15.45
C GLU A 163 1.86 -3.15 -14.51
N GLY A 164 1.06 -2.23 -15.02
CA GLY A 164 -0.11 -1.69 -14.36
C GLY A 164 -1.34 -2.22 -15.05
N SER A 165 -2.32 -2.66 -14.27
CA SER A 165 -3.61 -3.13 -14.76
C SER A 165 -4.68 -2.19 -14.22
N GLU A 166 -5.35 -1.49 -15.12
CA GLU A 166 -6.46 -0.60 -14.79
C GLU A 166 -7.77 -1.36 -14.99
N VAL A 167 -8.62 -1.38 -13.97
CA VAL A 167 -9.93 -2.02 -14.06
C VAL A 167 -10.95 -1.29 -13.19
N ARG A 168 -12.17 -1.14 -13.72
CA ARG A 168 -13.27 -0.51 -12.99
C ARG A 168 -13.86 -1.49 -11.99
N ALA A 169 -13.46 -1.39 -10.73
CA ALA A 169 -13.98 -2.21 -9.64
C ALA A 169 -14.04 -1.41 -8.34
N LYS A 170 -15.13 -1.59 -7.59
CA LYS A 170 -15.44 -0.80 -6.40
C LYS A 170 -14.37 -0.88 -5.32
N ILE A 171 -13.85 -2.07 -5.05
CA ILE A 171 -12.73 -2.26 -4.11
C ILE A 171 -11.48 -1.46 -4.50
N LEU A 172 -11.24 -1.27 -5.81
CA LEU A 172 -10.08 -0.52 -6.29
C LEU A 172 -10.25 0.99 -6.16
N GLU A 173 -11.48 1.47 -5.89
CA GLU A 173 -11.71 2.85 -5.46
C GLU A 173 -11.03 3.12 -4.12
N ASP A 174 -10.91 2.10 -3.28
CA ASP A 174 -10.44 2.19 -1.90
C ASP A 174 -8.99 1.72 -1.71
N ILE A 175 -8.54 0.72 -2.47
CA ILE A 175 -7.19 0.15 -2.35
C ILE A 175 -6.56 -0.17 -3.72
N THR A 176 -5.26 -0.45 -3.74
CA THR A 176 -4.52 -0.96 -4.90
C THR A 176 -3.88 -2.29 -4.55
N PHE A 177 -3.99 -3.29 -5.42
CA PHE A 177 -3.30 -4.57 -5.24
C PHE A 177 -1.99 -4.57 -6.02
N VAL A 178 -0.97 -5.20 -5.44
CA VAL A 178 0.27 -5.54 -6.14
C VAL A 178 0.41 -7.05 -6.11
N ASP A 179 0.15 -7.68 -7.26
CA ASP A 179 0.43 -9.11 -7.46
C ASP A 179 1.90 -9.29 -7.82
N THR A 180 2.53 -10.28 -7.21
CA THR A 180 3.95 -10.57 -7.43
C THR A 180 4.13 -11.94 -8.07
N PRO A 181 5.21 -12.15 -8.84
CA PRO A 181 5.58 -13.48 -9.31
C PRO A 181 5.68 -14.46 -8.14
N GLY A 182 5.30 -15.72 -8.37
CA GLY A 182 5.52 -16.78 -7.39
C GLY A 182 6.99 -16.87 -6.98
N ILE A 183 7.25 -16.85 -5.67
CA ILE A 183 8.60 -17.05 -5.15
C ILE A 183 8.95 -18.52 -5.35
N LEU A 184 10.04 -18.79 -6.06
CA LEU A 184 10.39 -20.13 -6.51
C LEU A 184 11.23 -20.85 -5.45
N ALA A 185 11.19 -22.17 -5.48
CA ALA A 185 12.13 -23.02 -4.80
C ALA A 185 13.18 -23.49 -5.82
N GLY A 186 14.34 -22.83 -5.88
CA GLY A 186 15.52 -23.33 -6.61
C GLY A 186 16.28 -22.30 -7.47
N GLU A 187 17.60 -22.52 -7.57
CA GLU A 187 18.58 -21.62 -8.20
C GLU A 187 18.34 -21.33 -9.69
N LYS A 188 17.82 -22.30 -10.47
CA LYS A 188 17.74 -22.18 -11.94
C LYS A 188 16.88 -21.02 -12.44
N GLN A 189 15.91 -20.58 -11.65
CA GLN A 189 15.05 -19.45 -12.00
C GLN A 189 15.49 -18.12 -11.39
N ARG A 190 16.31 -18.15 -10.32
CA ARG A 190 17.03 -16.95 -9.84
C ARG A 190 17.93 -16.38 -10.95
N VAL A 191 18.58 -17.27 -11.71
CA VAL A 191 19.46 -16.91 -12.83
C VAL A 191 18.72 -16.21 -13.99
N ASN A 192 17.40 -16.40 -14.12
CA ASN A 192 16.62 -15.80 -15.20
C ASN A 192 16.09 -14.38 -14.91
N ARG A 193 16.18 -13.90 -13.66
CA ARG A 193 15.75 -12.53 -13.33
C ARG A 193 16.89 -11.56 -13.64
N GLN A 194 16.61 -10.58 -14.51
CA GLN A 194 17.54 -9.50 -14.84
C GLN A 194 17.52 -8.35 -13.81
N TYR A 195 17.00 -8.60 -12.61
CA TYR A 195 16.84 -7.60 -11.55
C TYR A 195 16.88 -8.27 -10.17
N ASP A 196 17.25 -7.48 -9.16
CA ASP A 196 17.21 -7.94 -7.77
C ASP A 196 15.76 -7.99 -7.26
N PHE A 197 15.25 -9.20 -7.10
CA PHE A 197 13.89 -9.42 -6.62
C PHE A 197 13.69 -8.96 -5.18
N ASN A 198 14.68 -9.19 -4.31
CA ASN A 198 14.56 -8.86 -2.88
C ASN A 198 14.51 -7.35 -2.69
N GLU A 199 15.35 -6.59 -3.40
CA GLU A 199 15.29 -5.12 -3.33
C GLU A 199 13.96 -4.56 -3.86
N VAL A 200 13.45 -5.11 -4.95
CA VAL A 200 12.16 -4.70 -5.52
C VAL A 200 11.03 -4.98 -4.52
N ILE A 201 10.98 -6.18 -3.94
CA ILE A 201 9.97 -6.51 -2.93
C ILE A 201 10.12 -5.63 -1.69
N GLY A 202 11.34 -5.36 -1.23
CA GLY A 202 11.59 -4.42 -0.14
C GLY A 202 11.05 -3.01 -0.44
N TRP A 203 11.22 -2.52 -1.67
CA TRP A 203 10.68 -1.23 -2.10
C TRP A 203 9.15 -1.16 -2.03
N PHE A 204 8.47 -2.23 -2.47
CA PHE A 204 7.02 -2.32 -2.37
C PHE A 204 6.56 -2.50 -0.93
N ALA A 205 7.23 -3.33 -0.14
CA ALA A 205 6.90 -3.59 1.27
C ALA A 205 6.99 -2.32 2.12
N GLN A 206 7.98 -1.46 1.85
CA GLN A 206 8.10 -0.16 2.50
C GLN A 206 6.85 0.71 2.28
N ARG A 207 6.28 0.68 1.07
CA ARG A 207 5.13 1.49 0.64
C ARG A 207 3.78 0.82 0.87
N ALA A 208 3.75 -0.50 1.02
CA ALA A 208 2.54 -1.25 1.27
C ALA A 208 1.93 -0.81 2.61
N ASP A 209 0.60 -0.74 2.64
CA ASP A 209 -0.17 -0.57 3.87
C ASP A 209 -0.44 -1.90 4.54
N ARG A 210 -0.53 -2.96 3.73
CA ARG A 210 -0.79 -4.32 4.15
C ARG A 210 -0.01 -5.28 3.26
N ILE A 211 0.63 -6.28 3.87
CA ILE A 211 1.38 -7.32 3.14
C ILE A 211 0.69 -8.67 3.43
N LEU A 212 0.26 -9.35 2.38
CA LEU A 212 -0.38 -10.67 2.43
C LEU A 212 0.67 -11.73 2.13
N LEU A 213 0.97 -12.60 3.09
CA LEU A 213 1.83 -13.77 2.87
C LEU A 213 0.96 -15.00 2.61
N PHE A 214 0.86 -15.43 1.35
CA PHE A 214 0.05 -16.59 0.96
C PHE A 214 0.83 -17.90 1.08
N PHE A 215 0.17 -18.87 1.70
CA PHE A 215 0.61 -20.26 1.79
C PHE A 215 -0.50 -21.18 1.31
N ASP A 216 -0.14 -22.26 0.62
CA ASP A 216 -1.06 -23.36 0.32
C ASP A 216 -1.06 -24.34 1.50
N ALA A 217 -2.22 -24.59 2.07
CA ALA A 217 -2.38 -25.47 3.23
C ALA A 217 -1.92 -26.92 2.97
N ASN A 218 -1.88 -27.35 1.70
CA ASN A 218 -1.43 -28.69 1.32
C ASN A 218 0.08 -28.75 1.01
N LYS A 219 0.70 -27.60 0.79
CA LYS A 219 2.11 -27.47 0.37
C LYS A 219 2.78 -26.37 1.17
N LEU A 220 2.94 -26.60 2.46
CA LEU A 220 3.77 -25.74 3.29
C LEU A 220 5.23 -25.96 2.96
N ASP A 221 5.75 -25.07 2.12
CA ASP A 221 7.17 -24.92 1.91
C ASP A 221 7.56 -23.46 2.19
N VAL A 222 8.69 -23.30 2.88
CA VAL A 222 9.33 -22.00 3.11
C VAL A 222 10.73 -22.14 2.56
N SER A 223 10.84 -21.98 1.23
CA SER A 223 12.10 -22.07 0.50
C SER A 223 13.11 -21.03 1.02
N ASP A 224 14.40 -21.26 0.81
CA ASP A 224 15.43 -20.31 1.25
C ASP A 224 15.29 -18.95 0.57
N GLU A 225 14.82 -18.90 -0.68
CA GLU A 225 14.47 -17.64 -1.35
C GLU A 225 13.32 -16.93 -0.65
N PHE A 226 12.30 -17.68 -0.22
CA PHE A 226 11.22 -17.06 0.51
C PHE A 226 11.69 -16.54 1.87
N LYS A 227 12.60 -17.24 2.56
CA LYS A 227 13.21 -16.73 3.80
C LYS A 227 13.99 -15.44 3.56
N GLU A 228 14.77 -15.34 2.49
CA GLU A 228 15.49 -14.11 2.12
C GLU A 228 14.51 -12.93 1.93
N VAL A 229 13.41 -13.16 1.21
CA VAL A 229 12.34 -12.17 1.06
C VAL A 229 11.76 -11.82 2.42
N LEU A 230 11.41 -12.79 3.26
CA LEU A 230 10.84 -12.53 4.60
C LEU A 230 11.79 -11.74 5.49
N VAL A 231 13.11 -11.94 5.39
CA VAL A 231 14.12 -11.14 6.11
C VAL A 231 14.01 -9.67 5.69
N SER A 232 13.81 -9.37 4.40
CA SER A 232 13.59 -7.99 3.92
C SER A 232 12.30 -7.34 4.44
N LEU A 233 11.37 -8.14 5.00
CA LEU A 233 10.10 -7.66 5.57
C LEU A 233 10.15 -7.48 7.09
N THR A 234 11.28 -7.77 7.74
CA THR A 234 11.39 -7.78 9.22
C THR A 234 10.92 -6.46 9.84
N ASP A 235 11.28 -5.34 9.24
CA ASP A 235 10.91 -3.99 9.71
C ASP A 235 9.45 -3.61 9.40
N HIS A 236 8.69 -4.51 8.79
CA HIS A 236 7.30 -4.31 8.35
C HIS A 236 6.35 -5.31 9.00
N GLY A 237 6.76 -5.96 10.10
CA GLY A 237 6.02 -7.00 10.80
C GLY A 237 4.57 -6.63 11.16
N ASN A 238 4.34 -5.39 11.58
CA ASN A 238 3.00 -4.89 11.94
C ASN A 238 2.01 -4.86 10.76
N LYS A 239 2.50 -4.79 9.51
CA LYS A 239 1.69 -4.79 8.28
C LYS A 239 1.47 -6.20 7.72
N LEU A 240 2.18 -7.21 8.23
CA LEU A 240 2.09 -8.58 7.74
C LEU A 240 0.82 -9.24 8.27
N ARG A 241 0.12 -9.98 7.40
CA ARG A 241 -0.69 -11.11 7.84
C ARG A 241 -0.58 -12.25 6.87
N VAL A 242 -0.75 -13.44 7.40
CA VAL A 242 -0.59 -14.69 6.69
C VAL A 242 -1.96 -15.16 6.21
N VAL A 243 -2.03 -15.63 4.98
CA VAL A 243 -3.23 -16.24 4.39
C VAL A 243 -2.90 -17.70 4.14
N LEU A 244 -3.50 -18.59 4.95
CA LEU A 244 -3.36 -20.03 4.78
C LEU A 244 -4.50 -20.52 3.88
N ASN A 245 -4.25 -20.46 2.58
CA ASN A 245 -5.24 -20.70 1.54
C ASN A 245 -5.46 -22.20 1.29
N LYS A 246 -6.62 -22.55 0.72
CA LYS A 246 -7.05 -23.94 0.46
C LYS A 246 -7.17 -24.78 1.73
N ALA A 247 -7.50 -24.14 2.85
CA ALA A 247 -7.63 -24.80 4.14
C ALA A 247 -8.82 -25.76 4.21
N ASP A 248 -9.82 -25.58 3.34
CA ASP A 248 -10.98 -26.48 3.19
C ASP A 248 -10.61 -27.91 2.74
N GLN A 249 -9.38 -28.11 2.30
CA GLN A 249 -8.87 -29.39 1.84
C GLN A 249 -8.25 -30.23 2.97
N LEU A 250 -8.07 -29.64 4.15
CA LEU A 250 -7.47 -30.31 5.31
C LEU A 250 -8.53 -30.87 6.25
N SER A 251 -8.22 -32.00 6.89
CA SER A 251 -8.92 -32.43 8.11
C SER A 251 -8.49 -31.61 9.33
N ASN A 252 -9.26 -31.66 10.42
CA ASN A 252 -8.96 -30.96 11.68
C ASN A 252 -7.54 -31.25 12.20
N GLN A 253 -7.10 -32.52 12.14
CA GLN A 253 -5.77 -32.92 12.59
C GLN A 253 -4.66 -32.40 11.68
N GLN A 254 -4.89 -32.40 10.36
CA GLN A 254 -3.93 -31.84 9.40
C GLN A 254 -3.82 -30.34 9.59
N PHE A 255 -4.93 -29.64 9.79
CA PHE A 255 -4.96 -28.20 10.04
C PHE A 255 -4.10 -27.81 11.24
N ILE A 256 -4.25 -28.47 12.39
CA ILE A 256 -3.43 -28.18 13.59
C ILE A 256 -1.93 -28.37 13.30
N LYS A 257 -1.56 -29.45 12.61
CA LYS A 257 -0.16 -29.74 12.25
C LYS A 257 0.41 -28.70 11.29
N VAL A 258 -0.33 -28.37 10.24
CA VAL A 258 0.03 -27.39 9.21
C VAL A 258 0.17 -26.00 9.84
N HIS A 259 -0.83 -25.56 10.60
CA HIS A 259 -0.82 -24.27 11.28
C HIS A 259 0.36 -24.16 12.26
N GLY A 260 0.61 -25.19 13.06
CA GLY A 260 1.76 -25.23 13.99
C GLY A 260 3.11 -25.16 13.26
N ALA A 261 3.28 -25.94 12.19
CA ALA A 261 4.50 -25.94 11.38
C ALA A 261 4.76 -24.58 10.71
N LEU A 262 3.70 -23.94 10.20
CA LEU A 262 3.77 -22.61 9.60
C LEU A 262 4.23 -21.56 10.63
N MET A 263 3.58 -21.52 11.80
CA MET A 263 3.93 -20.57 12.86
C MET A 263 5.37 -20.79 13.35
N TRP A 264 5.80 -22.04 13.50
CA TRP A 264 7.18 -22.38 13.84
C TRP A 264 8.18 -21.91 12.79
N SER A 265 7.86 -22.06 11.49
CA SER A 265 8.74 -21.59 10.43
C SER A 265 8.83 -20.06 10.38
N LEU A 266 7.71 -19.37 10.56
CA LEU A 266 7.65 -17.91 10.52
C LEU A 266 8.35 -17.28 11.73
N SER A 267 8.20 -17.84 12.94
CA SER A 267 8.84 -17.29 14.15
C SER A 267 10.36 -17.30 14.11
N ARG A 268 10.96 -18.17 13.29
CA ARG A 268 12.42 -18.23 13.08
C ARG A 268 12.94 -17.12 12.18
N VAL A 269 12.09 -16.51 11.37
CA VAL A 269 12.47 -15.55 10.33
C VAL A 269 11.94 -14.15 10.64
N ILE A 270 10.66 -14.04 10.99
CA ILE A 270 10.01 -12.78 11.33
C ILE A 270 10.36 -12.43 12.78
N ARG A 271 11.25 -11.46 12.95
CA ARG A 271 11.63 -10.93 14.27
C ARG A 271 10.63 -9.85 14.71
N SER A 272 9.44 -10.28 15.09
CA SER A 272 8.42 -9.42 15.67
C SER A 272 8.13 -9.89 17.10
N PRO A 273 7.99 -8.96 18.07
CA PRO A 273 7.55 -9.32 19.43
C PRO A 273 6.11 -9.84 19.42
N GLU A 274 5.30 -9.45 18.44
CA GLU A 274 3.92 -9.87 18.26
C GLU A 274 3.81 -11.00 17.22
N ALA A 275 3.01 -12.01 17.52
CA ALA A 275 2.72 -13.10 16.60
C ALA A 275 1.92 -12.61 15.40
N VAL A 276 2.33 -13.01 14.19
CA VAL A 276 1.63 -12.64 12.96
C VAL A 276 0.29 -13.38 12.90
N ARG A 277 -0.80 -12.62 12.68
CA ARG A 277 -2.14 -13.19 12.49
C ARG A 277 -2.20 -14.02 11.20
N VAL A 278 -2.75 -15.22 11.31
CA VAL A 278 -2.98 -16.17 10.21
C VAL A 278 -4.46 -16.25 9.91
N TYR A 279 -4.88 -16.12 8.66
CA TYR A 279 -6.25 -16.30 8.20
C TYR A 279 -6.35 -17.57 7.36
N PRO A 280 -6.82 -18.69 7.94
CA PRO A 280 -7.10 -19.89 7.18
C PRO A 280 -8.42 -19.75 6.42
N GLY A 281 -8.44 -20.23 5.18
CA GLY A 281 -9.65 -20.19 4.38
C GLY A 281 -9.41 -20.65 2.95
N SER A 282 -10.43 -20.43 2.12
CA SER A 282 -10.38 -20.71 0.68
C SER A 282 -10.94 -19.52 -0.07
N PHE A 283 -10.02 -18.68 -0.55
CA PHE A 283 -10.34 -17.34 -1.05
C PHE A 283 -10.52 -17.33 -2.56
N TRP A 284 -11.61 -17.94 -3.03
CA TRP A 284 -11.96 -18.10 -4.44
C TRP A 284 -13.49 -18.25 -4.62
N ASP A 285 -13.96 -18.25 -5.87
CA ASP A 285 -15.40 -18.27 -6.19
C ASP A 285 -16.08 -19.65 -6.02
N THR A 286 -15.32 -20.69 -5.66
CA THR A 286 -15.88 -22.04 -5.51
C THR A 286 -16.33 -22.27 -4.07
N PRO A 287 -17.52 -22.88 -3.84
CA PRO A 287 -17.94 -23.28 -2.51
C PRO A 287 -16.89 -24.15 -1.83
N MET A 288 -16.79 -24.05 -0.49
CA MET A 288 -15.98 -24.99 0.29
C MET A 288 -16.42 -26.42 0.02
N ARG A 289 -15.47 -27.36 0.10
CA ARG A 289 -15.78 -28.79 -0.02
C ARG A 289 -16.85 -29.19 1.00
N ALA A 290 -17.86 -29.93 0.55
CA ALA A 290 -18.92 -30.44 1.41
C ALA A 290 -18.40 -31.34 2.56
N SER A 291 -17.20 -31.91 2.40
CA SER A 291 -16.50 -32.70 3.40
C SER A 291 -15.67 -31.87 4.40
N CYS A 292 -15.79 -30.55 4.40
CA CYS A 292 -15.00 -29.69 5.28
C CYS A 292 -15.67 -29.59 6.66
N ASP A 293 -15.11 -30.31 7.64
CA ASP A 293 -15.60 -30.30 9.03
C ASP A 293 -15.35 -28.97 9.76
N MET A 294 -14.54 -28.07 9.19
CA MET A 294 -14.13 -26.78 9.77
C MET A 294 -14.86 -25.58 9.16
N GLN A 295 -15.95 -25.80 8.40
CA GLN A 295 -16.60 -24.74 7.63
C GLN A 295 -16.90 -23.49 8.47
N GLY A 296 -17.53 -23.64 9.64
CA GLY A 296 -17.87 -22.48 10.49
C GLY A 296 -16.64 -21.71 11.01
N LEU A 297 -15.53 -22.41 11.29
CA LEU A 297 -14.26 -21.77 11.65
C LEU A 297 -13.69 -20.99 10.47
N LEU A 298 -13.59 -21.63 9.30
CA LEU A 298 -13.01 -21.01 8.11
C LEU A 298 -13.84 -19.81 7.62
N GLU A 299 -15.17 -19.91 7.67
CA GLU A 299 -16.07 -18.79 7.34
C GLU A 299 -15.88 -17.61 8.29
N SER A 300 -15.76 -17.86 9.60
CA SER A 300 -15.48 -16.82 10.59
C SER A 300 -14.12 -16.15 10.34
N GLU A 301 -13.09 -16.95 10.07
CA GLU A 301 -11.72 -16.46 9.80
C GLU A 301 -11.64 -15.67 8.50
N MET A 302 -12.38 -16.10 7.46
CA MET A 302 -12.53 -15.35 6.22
C MET A 302 -13.26 -14.03 6.42
N ALA A 303 -14.33 -14.02 7.23
CA ALA A 303 -15.05 -12.80 7.57
C ALA A 303 -14.14 -11.78 8.30
N ASP A 304 -13.34 -12.26 9.26
CA ASP A 304 -12.33 -11.43 9.93
C ASP A 304 -11.27 -10.89 8.96
N PHE A 305 -10.82 -11.71 8.01
CA PHE A 305 -9.88 -11.28 6.98
C PHE A 305 -10.47 -10.19 6.09
N TYR A 306 -11.71 -10.36 5.62
CA TYR A 306 -12.38 -9.34 4.82
C TYR A 306 -12.57 -8.05 5.60
N LYS A 307 -12.91 -8.13 6.88
CA LYS A 307 -12.98 -6.98 7.77
C LYS A 307 -11.62 -6.25 7.87
N ASP A 308 -10.53 -6.98 8.11
CA ASP A 308 -9.16 -6.42 8.12
C ASP A 308 -8.85 -5.67 6.82
N LEU A 309 -9.23 -6.23 5.66
CA LEU A 309 -9.05 -5.55 4.36
C LEU A 309 -9.89 -4.27 4.22
N THR A 310 -11.15 -4.28 4.70
CA THR A 310 -12.01 -3.08 4.63
C THR A 310 -11.53 -1.94 5.52
N GLU A 311 -10.74 -2.23 6.56
CA GLU A 311 -10.21 -1.21 7.48
C GLU A 311 -8.90 -0.57 6.97
N ILE A 312 -8.26 -1.14 5.94
CA ILE A 312 -6.99 -0.64 5.39
C ILE A 312 -7.05 0.85 5.01
N PRO A 313 -8.07 1.36 4.28
CA PRO A 313 -8.12 2.78 3.91
C PRO A 313 -8.12 3.72 5.11
N ARG A 314 -8.82 3.34 6.18
CA ARG A 314 -8.86 4.10 7.43
C ARG A 314 -7.48 4.16 8.09
N TYR A 315 -6.85 3.01 8.28
CA TYR A 315 -5.52 2.93 8.90
C TYR A 315 -4.44 3.63 8.08
N ALA A 316 -4.49 3.52 6.76
CA ALA A 316 -3.57 4.22 5.86
C ALA A 316 -3.75 5.74 5.98
N THR A 317 -4.99 6.22 6.06
CA THR A 317 -5.30 7.65 6.23
C THR A 317 -4.77 8.17 7.57
N GLN A 318 -5.03 7.49 8.67
CA GLN A 318 -4.46 7.83 9.99
C GLN A 318 -2.94 7.90 9.94
N ARG A 319 -2.29 6.90 9.35
CA ARG A 319 -0.83 6.87 9.19
C ARG A 319 -0.30 8.05 8.39
N LYS A 320 -0.96 8.40 7.27
CA LYS A 320 -0.56 9.58 6.48
C LYS A 320 -0.68 10.88 7.28
N VAL A 321 -1.74 11.03 8.07
CA VAL A 321 -1.91 12.17 8.98
C VAL A 321 -0.76 12.21 10.01
N ASP A 322 -0.45 11.08 10.65
CA ASP A 322 0.63 10.98 11.63
C ASP A 322 1.99 11.32 11.03
N GLU A 323 2.28 10.84 9.82
CA GLU A 323 3.52 11.16 9.10
C GLU A 323 3.60 12.64 8.72
N LEU A 324 2.47 13.24 8.30
CA LEU A 324 2.41 14.68 8.05
C LEU A 324 2.67 15.47 9.34
N LEU A 325 2.07 15.10 10.47
CA LEU A 325 2.29 15.73 11.77
C LEU A 325 3.76 15.63 12.21
N LYS A 326 4.37 14.44 12.10
CA LYS A 326 5.81 14.25 12.38
C LYS A 326 6.66 15.12 11.45
N ARG A 327 6.31 15.19 10.16
CA ARG A 327 7.01 16.03 9.18
C ARG A 327 6.94 17.50 9.57
N ILE A 328 5.77 18.02 9.93
CA ILE A 328 5.60 19.43 10.33
C ILE A 328 6.49 19.78 11.54
N LYS A 329 6.53 18.91 12.56
CA LYS A 329 7.43 19.09 13.73
C LYS A 329 8.90 19.15 13.30
N ARG A 330 9.33 18.23 12.43
CA ARG A 330 10.71 18.24 11.89
C ARG A 330 11.01 19.48 11.06
N VAL A 331 10.06 19.94 10.24
CA VAL A 331 10.19 21.18 9.45
C VAL A 331 10.35 22.38 10.37
N LYS A 332 9.59 22.43 11.48
CA LYS A 332 9.72 23.48 12.51
C LYS A 332 11.14 23.50 13.08
N VAL A 333 11.62 22.37 13.61
CA VAL A 333 12.97 22.25 14.18
C VAL A 333 14.05 22.61 13.17
N HIS A 334 13.97 22.05 11.96
CA HIS A 334 14.92 22.34 10.88
C HIS A 334 14.96 23.83 10.54
N SER A 335 13.80 24.47 10.43
CA SER A 335 13.72 25.90 10.12
C SER A 335 14.38 26.75 11.22
N CYS A 336 14.18 26.39 12.50
CA CYS A 336 14.87 27.05 13.62
C CYS A 336 16.39 26.87 13.53
N LEU A 337 16.86 25.65 13.28
CA LEU A 337 18.28 25.33 13.17
C LEU A 337 18.95 26.10 12.03
N ILE A 338 18.39 26.06 10.82
CA ILE A 338 18.95 26.75 9.65
C ILE A 338 18.96 28.26 9.85
N ALA A 339 17.88 28.83 10.40
CA ALA A 339 17.81 30.25 10.70
C ALA A 339 18.82 30.68 11.78
N HIS A 340 19.01 29.85 12.81
CA HIS A 340 20.02 30.06 13.86
C HIS A 340 21.44 30.04 13.29
N LEU A 341 21.78 29.01 12.51
CA LEU A 341 23.08 28.94 11.85
C LEU A 341 23.31 30.15 10.93
N LYS A 342 22.29 30.61 10.21
CA LYS A 342 22.37 31.84 9.41
C LYS A 342 22.60 33.09 10.26
N LYS A 343 21.97 33.18 11.43
CA LYS A 343 22.10 34.30 12.39
C LYS A 343 23.51 34.38 12.97
N GLU A 344 24.14 33.23 13.21
CA GLU A 344 25.50 33.11 13.76
C GLU A 344 26.63 33.37 12.74
N MET A 345 26.31 33.46 11.45
CA MET A 345 27.30 33.74 10.39
C MET A 345 27.72 35.22 10.36
N PRO A 346 29.02 35.52 10.19
CA PRO A 346 29.51 36.88 10.08
C PRO A 346 29.18 37.49 8.72
N LYS A 347 28.97 38.80 8.65
CA LYS A 347 28.55 39.48 7.41
C LYS A 347 29.67 39.81 6.41
N MET A 348 30.94 39.78 6.81
CA MET A 348 32.05 40.30 5.97
C MET A 348 33.27 39.37 5.88
N TRP A 349 33.90 38.98 7.00
CA TRP A 349 35.11 38.14 7.03
C TRP A 349 34.96 36.97 8.02
N GLY A 350 35.73 35.90 7.82
CA GLY A 350 35.80 34.74 8.72
C GLY A 350 34.65 33.74 8.59
N SER A 351 33.89 33.78 7.48
CA SER A 351 32.74 32.88 7.28
C SER A 351 33.12 31.39 7.31
N GLN A 352 34.26 31.01 6.72
CA GLN A 352 34.67 29.61 6.68
C GLN A 352 35.08 29.09 8.05
N GLU A 353 35.86 29.88 8.81
CA GLU A 353 36.27 29.54 10.17
C GLU A 353 35.07 29.44 11.10
N ARG A 354 34.16 30.43 11.05
CA ARG A 354 32.93 30.42 11.87
C ARG A 354 32.03 29.25 11.52
N GLN A 355 31.87 28.91 10.25
CA GLN A 355 31.08 27.75 9.85
C GLN A 355 31.67 26.45 10.38
N LYS A 356 33.00 26.26 10.27
CA LYS A 356 33.68 25.07 10.84
C LYS A 356 33.49 24.98 12.35
N GLU A 357 33.54 26.11 13.05
CA GLU A 357 33.30 26.18 14.49
C GLU A 357 31.85 25.79 14.84
N LEU A 358 30.85 26.33 14.13
CA LEU A 358 29.44 25.99 14.34
C LEU A 358 29.15 24.51 14.09
N ILE A 359 29.75 23.92 13.05
CA ILE A 359 29.62 22.48 12.76
C ILE A 359 30.27 21.65 13.86
N LYS A 360 31.47 22.03 14.32
CA LYS A 360 32.17 21.35 15.41
C LYS A 360 31.36 21.36 16.71
N ASN A 361 30.65 22.45 16.98
CA ASN A 361 29.86 22.66 18.19
C ASN A 361 28.35 22.40 17.97
N ILE A 362 27.96 21.66 16.93
CA ILE A 362 26.54 21.54 16.53
C ILE A 362 25.61 21.10 17.66
N ARG A 363 26.10 20.24 18.57
CA ARG A 363 25.32 19.76 19.72
C ARG A 363 24.94 20.90 20.67
N GLU A 364 25.84 21.85 20.88
CA GLU A 364 25.59 23.04 21.68
C GLU A 364 24.65 24.00 20.94
N GLU A 365 24.85 24.18 19.64
CA GLU A 365 23.97 25.02 18.81
C GLU A 365 22.54 24.47 18.76
N MET A 366 22.36 23.15 18.63
CA MET A 366 21.06 22.50 18.72
C MET A 366 20.40 22.72 20.09
N ASN A 367 21.17 22.67 21.18
CA ASN A 367 20.67 22.93 22.52
C ASN A 367 20.25 24.39 22.71
N LYS A 368 20.98 25.36 22.15
CA LYS A 368 20.58 26.78 22.16
C LYS A 368 19.22 26.96 21.48
N VAL A 369 19.08 26.42 20.26
CA VAL A 369 17.82 26.46 19.48
C VAL A 369 16.67 25.79 20.23
N ARG A 370 16.94 24.65 20.87
CA ARG A 370 15.95 23.93 21.67
C ARG A 370 15.39 24.79 22.80
N LEU A 371 16.28 25.46 23.54
CA LEU A 371 15.91 26.30 24.68
C LEU A 371 15.23 27.60 24.23
N GLU A 372 15.76 28.26 23.19
CA GLU A 372 15.19 29.51 22.65
C GLU A 372 13.76 29.34 22.14
N HIS A 373 13.46 28.21 21.51
CA HIS A 373 12.14 27.95 20.89
C HIS A 373 11.27 26.94 21.65
N ASN A 374 11.70 26.49 22.83
CA ASN A 374 11.00 25.49 23.65
C ASN A 374 10.61 24.23 22.85
N LEU A 375 11.57 23.66 22.12
CA LEU A 375 11.33 22.51 21.23
C LEU A 375 11.63 21.18 21.96
N PRO A 376 10.86 20.11 21.71
CA PRO A 376 11.16 18.78 22.27
C PRO A 376 12.47 18.22 21.72
N VAL A 377 13.30 17.62 22.58
CA VAL A 377 14.57 16.97 22.18
C VAL A 377 14.33 15.88 21.12
N ALA A 378 13.24 15.13 21.24
CA ALA A 378 12.90 14.01 20.37
C ALA A 378 12.62 14.40 18.91
N ASP A 379 12.33 15.68 18.64
CA ASP A 379 12.07 16.17 17.28
C ASP A 379 13.35 16.60 16.56
N PHE A 380 14.50 16.65 17.25
CA PHE A 380 15.79 17.01 16.66
C PHE A 380 16.43 15.82 15.94
N PRO A 381 17.15 16.05 14.83
CA PRO A 381 17.99 15.02 14.21
C PRO A 381 19.14 14.62 15.15
N LEU A 382 19.76 13.46 14.87
CA LEU A 382 21.00 13.12 15.54
C LEU A 382 22.11 14.12 15.15
N PRO A 383 22.93 14.59 16.11
CA PRO A 383 23.97 15.59 15.83
C PRO A 383 24.90 15.18 14.68
N ASP A 384 25.37 13.93 14.68
CA ASP A 384 26.32 13.44 13.68
C ASP A 384 25.71 13.37 12.27
N GLU A 385 24.43 13.00 12.16
CA GLU A 385 23.69 13.05 10.89
C GLU A 385 23.53 14.49 10.38
N LEU A 386 23.31 15.44 11.28
CA LEU A 386 23.19 16.85 10.93
C LEU A 386 24.53 17.42 10.48
N VAL A 387 25.65 17.06 11.14
CA VAL A 387 27.02 17.43 10.69
C VAL A 387 27.23 17.00 9.24
N GLN A 388 27.03 15.71 8.94
CA GLN A 388 27.23 15.16 7.59
C GLN A 388 26.40 15.90 6.54
N LYS A 389 25.16 16.29 6.89
CA LYS A 389 24.28 17.03 5.99
C LYS A 389 24.68 18.50 5.83
N LEU A 390 25.31 19.11 6.83
CA LEU A 390 25.77 20.50 6.78
C LEU A 390 27.12 20.67 6.08
N GLU A 391 27.98 19.65 6.11
CA GLU A 391 29.26 19.64 5.42
C GLU A 391 29.10 19.93 3.92
N GLY A 392 29.99 20.74 3.37
CA GLY A 392 29.97 21.14 1.96
C GLY A 392 28.91 22.19 1.57
N ARG A 393 28.10 22.68 2.52
CA ARG A 393 27.11 23.74 2.26
C ARG A 393 27.65 25.12 2.65
N ASP A 394 27.19 26.17 1.99
CA ASP A 394 27.47 27.56 2.38
C ASP A 394 26.34 28.11 3.24
N PHE A 395 26.61 28.33 4.53
CA PHE A 395 25.64 28.85 5.49
C PHE A 395 25.22 30.30 5.16
N ASN A 396 25.98 31.03 4.34
CA ASN A 396 25.56 32.34 3.87
C ASN A 396 24.37 32.27 2.91
N THR A 397 24.14 31.13 2.26
CA THR A 397 22.96 30.89 1.40
C THR A 397 21.71 30.49 2.18
N PHE A 398 21.84 30.31 3.50
CA PHE A 398 20.69 30.01 4.34
C PHE A 398 19.79 31.22 4.53
N GLU A 399 18.52 30.92 4.68
CA GLU A 399 17.47 31.90 4.84
C GLU A 399 17.26 32.25 6.31
N LYS A 400 16.86 33.51 6.56
CA LYS A 400 16.55 33.97 7.91
C LYS A 400 15.17 33.49 8.36
N TRP A 401 15.01 33.46 9.69
CA TRP A 401 13.73 33.27 10.36
C TRP A 401 12.63 34.17 9.80
N SER A 402 11.40 33.67 9.71
CA SER A 402 10.23 34.44 9.31
C SER A 402 9.08 34.17 10.27
N ASP A 403 8.77 35.17 11.10
CA ASP A 403 7.70 35.05 12.11
C ASP A 403 6.34 34.72 11.48
N ARG A 404 6.05 35.29 10.31
CA ARG A 404 4.83 34.96 9.56
C ARG A 404 4.75 33.48 9.19
N LYS A 405 5.78 32.94 8.54
CA LYS A 405 5.80 31.53 8.10
C LYS A 405 5.79 30.55 9.29
N MET A 406 6.39 30.95 10.41
CA MET A 406 6.36 30.16 11.64
C MET A 406 4.98 30.16 12.29
N LYS A 407 4.31 31.32 12.30
CA LYS A 407 2.91 31.41 12.72
C LYS A 407 2.01 30.56 11.82
N ASP A 408 2.29 30.47 10.52
CA ASP A 408 1.54 29.59 9.61
C ASP A 408 1.71 28.10 9.99
N LEU A 409 2.93 27.65 10.30
CA LEU A 409 3.18 26.28 10.81
C LEU A 409 2.50 26.02 12.16
N GLU A 410 2.55 26.99 13.07
CA GLU A 410 1.91 26.87 14.38
C GLU A 410 0.39 26.84 14.26
N THR A 411 -0.18 27.65 13.37
CA THR A 411 -1.62 27.63 13.07
C THR A 411 -2.02 26.28 12.46
N ALA A 412 -1.20 25.74 11.55
CA ALA A 412 -1.43 24.42 10.98
C ALA A 412 -1.50 23.32 12.04
N MET A 413 -0.56 23.30 13.00
CA MET A 413 -0.52 22.27 14.04
C MET A 413 -1.53 22.46 15.16
N SER A 414 -1.79 23.70 15.59
CA SER A 414 -2.60 24.00 16.78
C SER A 414 -4.08 24.22 16.47
N LYS A 415 -4.41 24.49 15.20
CA LYS A 415 -5.77 24.81 14.78
C LYS A 415 -6.19 24.05 13.52
N ASP A 416 -5.57 24.28 12.37
CA ASP A 416 -6.13 23.81 11.10
C ASP A 416 -6.23 22.28 11.03
N ILE A 417 -5.14 21.57 11.38
CA ILE A 417 -5.14 20.11 11.38
C ILE A 417 -6.07 19.55 12.48
N PRO A 418 -6.02 20.01 13.74
CA PRO A 418 -6.99 19.62 14.76
C PRO A 418 -8.46 19.84 14.35
N ASP A 419 -8.81 21.00 13.78
CA ASP A 419 -10.17 21.32 13.34
C ASP A 419 -10.63 20.35 12.24
N VAL A 420 -9.73 20.03 11.29
CA VAL A 420 -9.99 19.04 10.26
C VAL A 420 -10.20 17.66 10.91
N LEU A 421 -9.29 17.21 11.78
CA LEU A 421 -9.41 15.89 12.43
C LEU A 421 -10.65 15.78 13.31
N GLN A 422 -11.05 16.84 14.00
CA GLN A 422 -12.27 16.88 14.80
C GLN A 422 -13.51 16.68 13.93
N LYS A 423 -13.54 17.25 12.72
CA LYS A 423 -14.64 17.04 11.77
C LYS A 423 -14.78 15.57 11.36
N TYR A 424 -13.68 14.83 11.32
CA TYR A 424 -13.62 13.43 10.85
C TYR A 424 -13.37 12.42 11.99
N SER A 425 -13.53 12.83 13.26
CA SER A 425 -13.20 12.02 14.43
C SER A 425 -14.01 10.72 14.51
N ALA A 426 -15.30 10.78 14.14
CA ALA A 426 -16.19 9.62 14.11
C ALA A 426 -15.75 8.54 13.10
N GLU A 427 -15.13 8.94 11.99
CA GLU A 427 -14.66 8.03 10.94
C GLU A 427 -13.26 7.48 11.23
N LEU A 428 -12.42 8.30 11.86
CA LEU A 428 -11.12 7.88 12.33
C LEU A 428 -11.21 7.06 13.62
N GLN A 429 -12.36 7.01 14.31
CA GLN A 429 -12.50 6.42 15.65
C GLN A 429 -11.40 6.91 16.62
N LEU A 430 -11.10 8.21 16.56
CA LEU A 430 -10.15 8.86 17.47
C LEU A 430 -10.74 9.07 18.87
#